data_AF-A0A8H4A609-F1
#
_entry.id   AF-A0A8H4A609-F1
#
_cell.length_a   1.000
_cell.length_b   1.000
_cell.length_c   1.000
_cell.angle_alpha   90.00
_cell.angle_beta   90.00
_cell.angle_gamma   90.00
#
_symmetry.space_group_name_H-M   'P 1'
#
loop_
_entity.id
_entity.type
_entity.pdbx_description
1 polymer ?
#
loop_
_entity_poly.entity_id
_entity_poly.type
_entity_poly.pdbx_seq_one_letter_code
_entity_poly.pdbx_strand_id
1 'polypeptide(L)'
;MKFFSQLQNLSLPVDIKSLLDNGNVTTLFRNLAKNTMKIIALNLKGFYKDYGASLFHALICIIKLQKELRKFSIFNGYHARFHGIISALKYQKKIS
;
A
#
# COMPACT_ATOMS: atom_id res chain seq x y z
N MET A 1 -3.73 6.58 -19.05
CA MET A 1 -3.57 5.34 -18.26
C MET A 1 -4.94 4.74 -17.92
N LYS A 2 -5.56 3.96 -18.82
CA LYS A 2 -6.87 3.31 -18.58
C LYS A 2 -6.77 2.03 -17.74
N PHE A 3 -5.61 1.39 -17.71
CA PHE A 3 -5.40 0.12 -17.01
C PHE A 3 -5.51 0.29 -15.48
N PHE A 4 -4.82 1.30 -14.92
CA PHE A 4 -4.79 1.49 -13.46
C PHE A 4 -6.10 2.01 -12.86
N SER A 5 -6.97 2.67 -13.63
CA SER A 5 -8.25 3.17 -13.11
C SER A 5 -9.29 2.07 -12.89
N GLN A 6 -9.08 0.88 -13.48
CA GLN A 6 -9.93 -0.30 -13.31
C GLN A 6 -9.41 -1.25 -12.22
N LEU A 7 -8.22 -1.00 -11.69
CA LEU A 7 -7.59 -1.85 -10.70
C LEU A 7 -8.29 -1.72 -9.34
N GLN A 8 -9.10 -2.72 -8.99
CA GLN A 8 -9.84 -2.77 -7.72
C GLN A 8 -9.16 -3.67 -6.68
N ASN A 9 -8.50 -4.74 -7.12
CA ASN A 9 -7.84 -5.69 -6.25
C ASN A 9 -6.35 -5.74 -6.60
N LEU A 10 -5.50 -5.35 -5.66
CA LEU A 10 -4.05 -5.36 -5.82
C LEU A 10 -3.44 -6.32 -4.81
N SER A 11 -2.76 -7.35 -5.32
CA SER A 11 -1.95 -8.27 -4.52
C SER A 11 -0.52 -8.25 -5.04
N LEU A 12 0.44 -7.97 -4.17
CA LEU A 12 1.87 -7.95 -4.52
C LEU A 12 2.60 -9.12 -3.82
N PRO A 13 3.13 -10.10 -4.57
CA PRO A 13 3.88 -11.23 -4.02
C PRO A 13 5.34 -10.89 -3.66
N VAL A 14 5.92 -11.79 -2.85
CA VAL A 14 7.16 -11.63 -2.09
C VAL A 14 8.40 -11.80 -2.97
N ASP A 15 8.89 -10.69 -3.48
CA ASP A 15 10.17 -10.18 -3.02
C ASP A 15 10.19 -8.68 -3.25
N ILE A 16 9.47 -7.96 -2.37
CA ILE A 16 9.45 -6.51 -2.44
C ILE A 16 10.90 -5.99 -2.31
N LYS A 17 11.86 -6.74 -1.74
CA LYS A 17 13.26 -6.34 -1.64
C LYS A 17 13.90 -6.20 -3.02
N SER A 18 13.85 -7.23 -3.87
CA SER A 18 14.34 -7.11 -5.25
C SER A 18 13.59 -6.06 -6.08
N LEU A 19 12.31 -5.84 -5.78
CA LEU A 19 11.53 -4.76 -6.42
C LEU A 19 11.90 -3.36 -5.89
N LEU A 20 12.37 -3.25 -4.64
CA LEU A 20 12.74 -2.02 -3.92
C LEU A 20 14.18 -1.60 -4.16
N ASP A 21 15.10 -2.55 -4.29
CA ASP A 21 16.50 -2.29 -4.62
C ASP A 21 16.61 -1.51 -5.95
N ASN A 22 15.58 -1.63 -6.80
CA ASN A 22 15.43 -0.89 -8.05
C ASN A 22 14.61 0.43 -7.95
N GLY A 23 14.16 0.87 -6.77
CA GLY A 23 13.35 2.09 -6.59
C GLY A 23 11.93 2.04 -7.19
N ASN A 24 11.57 0.93 -7.83
CA ASN A 24 10.38 0.81 -8.66
C ASN A 24 9.08 0.71 -7.84
N VAL A 25 9.12 0.15 -6.62
CA VAL A 25 7.91 0.01 -5.78
C VAL A 25 7.37 1.35 -5.31
N THR A 26 8.24 2.25 -4.89
CA THR A 26 7.83 3.59 -4.43
C THR A 26 7.19 4.37 -5.58
N THR A 27 7.76 4.26 -6.77
CA THR A 27 7.21 4.87 -8.00
C THR A 27 5.86 4.24 -8.38
N LEU A 28 5.76 2.90 -8.35
CA LEU A 28 4.51 2.19 -8.58
C LEU A 28 3.44 2.65 -7.60
N PHE A 29 3.77 2.71 -6.31
CA PHE A 29 2.85 3.13 -5.27
C PHE A 29 2.41 4.59 -5.41
N ARG A 30 3.33 5.48 -5.74
CA ARG A 30 2.99 6.89 -6.05
C ARG A 30 2.10 6.99 -7.30
N ASN A 31 2.34 6.17 -8.32
CA ASN A 31 1.52 6.15 -9.53
C ASN A 31 0.13 5.60 -9.25
N LEU A 32 0.01 4.54 -8.45
CA LEU A 32 -1.28 4.01 -8.00
C LEU A 32 -2.06 5.04 -7.18
N ALA A 33 -1.39 5.71 -6.24
CA ALA A 33 -1.99 6.78 -5.45
C ALA A 33 -2.56 7.92 -6.31
N LYS A 34 -1.91 8.24 -7.43
CA LYS A 34 -2.32 9.32 -8.35
C LYS A 34 -3.40 8.88 -9.34
N ASN A 35 -3.37 7.63 -9.79
CA ASN A 35 -4.17 7.18 -10.94
C ASN A 35 -5.33 6.24 -10.56
N THR A 36 -5.36 5.76 -9.31
CA THR A 36 -6.35 4.79 -8.84
C THR A 36 -6.95 5.30 -7.54
N MET A 37 -8.24 5.69 -7.55
CA MET A 37 -9.02 6.00 -6.34
C MET A 37 -9.89 4.82 -5.86
N LYS A 38 -9.88 3.70 -6.60
CA LYS A 38 -10.85 2.60 -6.47
C LYS A 38 -10.25 1.30 -5.97
N ILE A 39 -9.09 1.32 -5.32
CA ILE A 39 -8.56 0.07 -4.75
C ILE A 39 -9.46 -0.34 -3.58
N ILE A 40 -10.14 -1.47 -3.74
CA ILE A 40 -11.03 -2.08 -2.76
C ILE A 40 -10.25 -3.04 -1.86
N ALA A 41 -9.29 -3.78 -2.43
CA ALA A 41 -8.48 -4.73 -1.70
C ALA A 41 -6.98 -4.53 -1.97
N LEU A 42 -6.20 -4.38 -0.89
CA LEU A 42 -4.75 -4.32 -0.93
C LEU A 42 -4.14 -5.44 -0.09
N ASN A 43 -3.41 -6.35 -0.75
CA ASN A 43 -2.71 -7.46 -0.11
C ASN A 43 -1.20 -7.36 -0.37
N LEU A 44 -0.43 -7.22 0.70
CA LEU A 44 1.03 -7.17 0.66
C LEU A 44 1.58 -8.40 1.36
N LYS A 45 2.13 -9.31 0.57
CA LYS A 45 2.84 -10.47 1.10
C LYS A 45 4.32 -10.12 1.25
N GLY A 46 4.98 -10.67 2.27
CA GLY A 46 6.44 -10.56 2.40
C GLY A 46 6.91 -9.15 2.70
N PHE A 47 6.10 -8.40 3.46
CA PHE A 47 6.45 -7.06 3.88
C PHE A 47 7.38 -7.13 5.11
N TYR A 48 8.69 -7.13 4.89
CA TYR A 48 9.69 -7.31 5.95
C TYR A 48 10.01 -6.02 6.71
N LYS A 49 10.46 -6.21 7.96
CA LYS A 49 10.86 -5.14 8.88
C LYS A 49 12.07 -4.33 8.40
N ASP A 50 12.87 -4.86 7.47
CA ASP A 50 14.10 -4.20 7.02
C ASP A 50 13.85 -3.21 5.86
N TYR A 51 12.59 -3.03 5.44
CA TYR A 51 12.26 -2.08 4.39
C TYR A 51 12.42 -0.63 4.83
N GLY A 52 12.93 0.20 3.92
CA GLY A 52 13.21 1.61 4.16
C GLY A 52 11.96 2.43 4.52
N ALA A 53 12.16 3.52 5.26
CA ALA A 53 11.08 4.42 5.69
C ALA A 53 10.25 4.97 4.52
N SER A 54 10.86 5.19 3.36
CA SER A 54 10.21 5.67 2.14
C SER A 54 9.09 4.74 1.65
N LEU A 55 9.25 3.43 1.80
CA LEU A 55 8.23 2.46 1.41
C LEU A 55 7.02 2.51 2.34
N PHE A 56 7.26 2.55 3.65
CA PHE A 56 6.20 2.69 4.65
C PHE A 56 5.42 4.00 4.42
N HIS A 57 6.13 5.09 4.13
CA HIS A 57 5.51 6.36 3.81
C HIS A 57 4.64 6.28 2.56
N ALA A 58 5.14 5.71 1.46
CA ALA A 58 4.38 5.53 0.23
C ALA A 58 3.12 4.68 0.43
N LEU A 59 3.23 3.60 1.21
CA LEU A 59 2.10 2.74 1.57
C LEU A 59 1.04 3.50 2.38
N ILE A 60 1.46 4.24 3.41
CA ILE A 60 0.55 5.09 4.20
C ILE A 60 -0.18 6.08 3.29
N CYS A 61 0.53 6.73 2.37
CA CYS A 61 -0.05 7.67 1.42
C CYS A 61 -1.10 7.01 0.52
N ILE A 62 -0.84 5.81 -0.03
CA ILE A 62 -1.85 5.07 -0.79
C ILE A 62 -3.08 4.84 0.06
N ILE A 63 -2.92 4.21 1.23
CA ILE A 63 -4.05 3.84 2.10
C ILE A 63 -4.90 5.07 2.38
N LYS A 64 -4.30 6.21 2.71
CA LYS A 64 -5.04 7.47 2.95
C LYS A 64 -5.82 7.96 1.74
N LEU A 65 -5.35 7.73 0.52
CA LEU A 65 -5.99 8.20 -0.71
C LEU A 65 -7.08 7.25 -1.24
N GLN A 66 -7.09 5.98 -0.84
CA GLN A 66 -8.05 4.98 -1.35
C GLN A 66 -9.38 5.00 -0.59
N LYS A 67 -10.30 5.91 -0.93
CA LYS A 67 -11.62 6.06 -0.26
C LYS A 67 -12.47 4.77 -0.20
N GLU A 68 -12.29 3.87 -1.15
CA GLU A 68 -13.08 2.64 -1.27
C GLU A 68 -12.35 1.40 -0.68
N LEU A 69 -11.25 1.58 0.06
CA LEU A 69 -10.48 0.47 0.59
C LEU A 69 -11.25 -0.28 1.69
N ARG A 70 -11.72 -1.49 1.36
CA ARG A 70 -12.49 -2.37 2.26
C ARG A 70 -11.66 -3.50 2.85
N LYS A 71 -10.62 -3.94 2.15
CA LYS A 71 -9.79 -5.07 2.56
C LYS A 71 -8.32 -4.68 2.55
N PHE A 72 -7.66 -4.88 3.68
CA PHE A 72 -6.23 -4.66 3.82
C PHE A 72 -5.60 -5.85 4.53
N SER A 73 -4.52 -6.37 3.97
CA SER A 73 -3.75 -7.45 4.59
C SER A 73 -2.27 -7.24 4.37
N ILE A 74 -1.50 -7.40 5.45
CA ILE A 74 -0.04 -7.49 5.42
C ILE A 74 0.32 -8.84 6.02
N PHE A 75 1.03 -9.65 5.26
CA PHE A 75 1.61 -10.90 5.75
C PHE A 75 3.08 -10.66 6.08
N ASN A 76 3.34 -10.44 7.38
CA ASN A 76 4.59 -10.63 8.15
C ASN A 76 4.55 -9.79 9.45
N GLY A 77 5.33 -10.22 10.46
CA GLY A 77 5.20 -9.87 11.88
C GLY A 77 5.03 -8.40 12.26
N TYR A 78 4.37 -8.18 13.40
CA TYR A 78 3.99 -6.88 13.96
C TYR A 78 5.22 -5.96 14.15
N HIS A 79 5.17 -4.75 13.57
CA HIS A 79 6.24 -3.76 13.67
C HIS A 79 5.70 -2.43 14.20
N ALA A 80 6.49 -1.68 14.99
CA ALA A 80 6.11 -0.36 15.50
C ALA A 80 5.68 0.63 14.38
N ARG A 81 6.24 0.44 13.17
CA ARG A 81 5.91 1.24 11.97
C ARG A 81 4.52 0.95 11.39
N PHE A 82 3.86 -0.12 11.83
CA PHE A 82 2.46 -0.39 11.49
C PHE A 82 1.49 0.56 12.22
N HIS A 83 1.92 1.28 13.26
CA HIS A 83 1.09 2.30 13.88
C HIS A 83 0.61 3.36 12.87
N GLY A 84 1.50 3.77 11.95
CA GLY A 84 1.14 4.69 10.86
C GLY A 84 0.11 4.11 9.88
N ILE A 85 0.24 2.82 9.55
CA ILE A 85 -0.69 2.08 8.69
C ILE A 85 -2.06 1.95 9.37
N ILE A 86 -2.09 1.52 10.64
CA ILE A 86 -3.31 1.40 11.45
C ILE A 86 -4.02 2.75 11.54
N SER A 87 -3.26 3.83 11.79
CA SER A 87 -3.81 5.19 11.85
C SER A 87 -4.41 5.62 10.51
N ALA A 88 -3.74 5.31 9.39
CA ALA A 88 -4.26 5.57 8.04
C ALA A 88 -5.55 4.79 7.75
N LEU A 89 -5.62 3.51 8.13
CA LEU A 89 -6.83 2.68 8.00
C LEU A 89 -7.99 3.21 8.85
N LYS A 90 -7.71 3.64 10.09
CA LYS A 90 -8.70 4.27 10.96
C LYS A 90 -9.23 5.58 10.38
N TYR A 91 -8.35 6.41 9.81
CA TYR A 91 -8.73 7.66 9.15
C TYR A 91 -9.64 7.39 7.94
N GLN A 92 -9.28 6.42 7.10
CA GLN A 92 -10.10 5.94 5.99
C GLN A 92 -11.52 5.56 6.43
N LYS A 93 -11.65 4.75 7.48
CA LYS A 93 -12.96 4.33 8.01
C LYS A 93 -13.84 5.50 8.50
N LYS A 94 -13.26 6.61 8.94
CA LYS A 94 -14.03 7.78 9.42
C LYS A 94 -14.62 8.62 8.27
N ILE A 95 -14.16 8.42 7.04
CA ILE A 95 -14.50 9.26 5.88
C ILE A 95 -15.33 8.47 4.84
N SER A 96 -15.43 7.15 5.00
CA SER A 96 -16.36 6.28 4.27
C SER A 96 -17.70 6.20 4.98
#